data_AF-A0A952GAK4-F1
#
_entry.id   AF-A0A952GAK4-F1
#
_cell.length_a   1.000
_cell.length_b   1.000
_cell.length_c   1.000
_cell.angle_alpha   90.00
_cell.angle_beta   90.00
_cell.angle_gamma   90.00
#
_symmetry.space_group_name_H-M   'P 1'
#
loop_
_entity.id
_entity.type
_entity.pdbx_description
1 polymer ?
#
loop_
_entity_poly.entity_id
_entity_poly.type
_entity_poly.pdbx_seq_one_letter_code
_entity_poly.pdbx_strand_id
1 'polypeptide(L)'
;MSRRDLILGATASASLAAAPLRAQSTKPLLPFADLRETPAQVTVFAGLENSRPLTRSGGEWRAGDLVVTFNKAQAGTVISLAAPSLAVTHLRLRWSIRHPEDVLVLGDAWERSYGDLGWRNVVAERPLPWYCAVHQNDTTHCYGVETGAASLAMWQVDAAGITLWLDVRNGGDGVNLGSRVLKAATLVARRGNGGESIPNVLSAFCRTMCPSPRLPKTTVYGSNDWYYAYGKNTAEGILRDADLVAALALSNGPKPFAIVDDGWQNKQTFPDMAALTAQIRAKGIRPGLWIRPLQAHTGADRKLLLPDVRFGRHRERFNDLAYDPTIPEAREAALNTMREAVRWGNDLVKHDFSTYELFGGWGSEMGPSMTTGSWHFNDRSLTNAEIVLNL
;
A
#
# COMPACT_ATOMS: atom_id res chain seq x y z
N MET A 1 4.92 59.28 14.60
CA MET A 1 3.70 59.50 13.78
C MET A 1 3.57 58.35 12.80
N SER A 2 2.64 57.42 13.02
CA SER A 2 2.43 56.27 12.15
C SER A 2 0.95 56.02 11.93
N ARG A 3 0.51 56.09 10.67
CA ARG A 3 -0.56 55.36 9.93
C ARG A 3 -1.81 54.77 10.61
N ARG A 4 -2.09 55.02 11.90
CA ARG A 4 -3.26 54.51 12.63
C ARG A 4 -4.37 55.55 12.88
N ASP A 5 -4.16 56.81 12.48
CA ASP A 5 -5.12 57.91 12.74
C ASP A 5 -5.79 58.50 11.48
N LEU A 6 -5.81 57.76 10.36
CA LEU A 6 -6.63 58.13 9.20
C LEU A 6 -7.71 57.07 9.03
N ILE A 7 -8.97 57.48 9.07
CA ILE A 7 -10.22 56.68 9.07
C ILE A 7 -10.75 56.41 10.50
N LEU A 8 -10.92 57.48 11.26
CA LEU A 8 -12.03 57.64 12.20
C LEU A 8 -12.67 58.99 11.92
N GLY A 9 -13.78 58.99 11.19
CA GLY A 9 -14.53 60.20 10.86
C GLY A 9 -15.98 59.90 10.52
N ALA A 10 -16.87 60.52 11.31
CA ALA A 10 -18.29 60.82 11.07
C ALA A 10 -19.35 59.71 11.31
N THR A 11 -19.78 59.63 12.58
CA THR A 11 -21.18 59.75 13.06
C THR A 11 -22.38 59.34 12.18
N ALA A 12 -23.01 58.25 12.61
CA ALA A 12 -24.44 57.99 12.83
C ALA A 12 -25.52 58.69 11.97
N SER A 13 -26.24 57.87 11.19
CA SER A 13 -27.67 58.02 10.91
C SER A 13 -28.36 56.67 11.14
N ALA A 14 -29.34 56.64 12.03
CA ALA A 14 -30.12 55.46 12.38
C ALA A 14 -31.02 55.05 11.21
N SER A 15 -30.81 53.87 10.66
CA SER A 15 -31.78 53.16 9.82
C SER A 15 -32.02 51.80 10.47
N LEU A 16 -33.27 51.50 10.80
CA LEU A 16 -33.73 50.16 11.17
C LEU A 16 -33.61 49.25 9.94
N ALA A 17 -32.39 48.78 9.65
CA ALA A 17 -32.18 47.68 8.73
C ALA A 17 -32.47 46.39 9.51
N ALA A 18 -33.53 45.69 9.10
CA ALA A 18 -33.78 44.33 9.55
C ALA A 18 -32.47 43.54 9.42
N ALA A 19 -32.00 42.97 10.54
CA ALA A 19 -30.89 42.03 10.49
C ALA A 19 -31.26 40.96 9.46
N PRO A 20 -30.43 40.71 8.42
CA PRO A 20 -30.69 39.59 7.56
C PRO A 20 -30.67 38.38 8.49
N LEU A 21 -31.80 37.67 8.56
CA LEU A 21 -31.83 36.31 9.06
C LEU A 21 -30.69 35.61 8.33
N ARG A 22 -29.57 35.42 9.04
CA ARG A 22 -28.47 34.61 8.55
C ARG A 22 -29.09 33.24 8.48
N ALA A 23 -29.64 32.90 7.31
CA ALA A 23 -30.07 31.56 7.01
C ALA A 23 -28.89 30.70 7.45
N GLN A 24 -29.10 29.90 8.50
CA GLN A 24 -28.18 28.83 8.80
C GLN A 24 -28.22 28.00 7.52
N SER A 25 -27.23 28.23 6.66
CA SER A 25 -26.95 27.35 5.54
C SER A 25 -26.61 26.03 6.21
N THR A 26 -27.63 25.20 6.39
CA THR A 26 -27.45 23.82 6.81
C THR A 26 -26.71 23.18 5.66
N LYS A 27 -25.38 23.16 5.76
CA LYS A 27 -24.56 22.49 4.79
C LYS A 27 -25.09 21.05 4.65
N PRO A 28 -25.19 20.53 3.42
CA PRO A 28 -25.72 19.20 3.20
C PRO A 28 -24.88 18.19 4.00
N LEU A 29 -25.56 17.21 4.61
CA LEU A 29 -24.91 16.09 5.30
C LEU A 29 -24.04 15.32 4.31
N LEU A 30 -22.88 14.86 4.78
CA LEU A 30 -21.99 14.02 4.00
C LEU A 30 -22.69 12.67 3.70
N PRO A 31 -22.91 12.30 2.43
CA PRO A 31 -23.49 11.00 2.10
C PRO A 31 -22.47 9.88 2.28
N PHE A 32 -22.97 8.70 2.64
CA PHE A 32 -22.19 7.48 2.81
C PHE A 32 -22.58 6.44 1.76
N ALA A 33 -21.60 5.89 1.05
CA ALA A 33 -21.81 4.72 0.20
C ALA A 33 -21.70 3.43 1.03
N ASP A 34 -22.81 2.74 1.26
CA ASP A 34 -22.72 1.41 1.88
C ASP A 34 -22.19 0.39 0.87
N LEU A 35 -20.94 -0.05 1.04
CA LEU A 35 -20.32 -1.06 0.17
C LEU A 35 -20.95 -2.46 0.29
N ARG A 36 -21.93 -2.64 1.19
CA ARG A 36 -22.82 -3.82 1.22
C ARG A 36 -23.98 -3.72 0.24
N GLU A 37 -24.28 -2.52 -0.24
CA GLU A 37 -25.17 -2.31 -1.36
C GLU A 37 -24.46 -2.60 -2.68
N THR A 38 -25.22 -3.10 -3.63
CA THR A 38 -24.67 -3.45 -4.95
C THR A 38 -24.23 -2.18 -5.68
N PRO A 39 -23.02 -2.15 -6.28
CA PRO A 39 -22.58 -0.99 -7.06
C PRO A 39 -23.52 -0.70 -8.23
N ALA A 40 -23.57 0.56 -8.66
CA ALA A 40 -24.34 0.99 -9.81
C ALA A 40 -23.77 0.46 -11.14
N GLN A 41 -22.45 0.28 -11.21
CA GLN A 41 -21.78 -0.26 -12.39
C GLN A 41 -20.67 -1.23 -11.99
N VAL A 42 -20.55 -2.31 -12.77
CA VAL A 42 -19.47 -3.28 -12.70
C VAL A 42 -18.90 -3.45 -14.10
N THR A 43 -17.58 -3.33 -14.24
CA THR A 43 -16.91 -3.46 -15.53
C THR A 43 -15.64 -4.29 -15.37
N VAL A 44 -15.48 -5.32 -16.19
CA VAL A 44 -14.27 -6.15 -16.27
C VAL A 44 -13.45 -5.70 -17.47
N PHE A 45 -12.12 -5.79 -17.37
CA PHE A 45 -11.19 -5.35 -18.41
C PHE A 45 -10.22 -6.47 -18.78
N ALA A 46 -9.92 -6.60 -20.07
CA ALA A 46 -8.83 -7.43 -20.60
C ALA A 46 -7.86 -6.55 -21.37
N GLY A 47 -7.17 -5.69 -20.63
CA GLY A 47 -6.61 -4.43 -21.14
C GLY A 47 -7.61 -3.27 -20.95
N LEU A 48 -7.12 -2.06 -20.70
CA LEU A 48 -7.98 -0.90 -20.40
C LEU A 48 -8.82 -0.46 -21.62
N GLU A 49 -8.33 -0.76 -22.82
CA GLU A 49 -8.98 -0.57 -24.11
C GLU A 49 -10.12 -1.58 -24.37
N ASN A 50 -10.14 -2.70 -23.66
CA ASN A 50 -11.11 -3.78 -23.87
C ASN A 50 -11.99 -3.96 -22.63
N SER A 51 -12.96 -3.06 -22.51
CA SER A 51 -13.94 -3.10 -21.42
C SER A 51 -15.11 -4.06 -21.72
N ARG A 52 -15.59 -4.71 -20.66
CA ARG A 52 -16.77 -5.58 -20.64
C ARG A 52 -17.67 -5.10 -19.50
N PRO A 53 -18.65 -4.22 -19.77
CA PRO A 53 -19.68 -3.88 -18.79
C PRO A 53 -20.52 -5.12 -18.47
N LEU A 54 -20.73 -5.38 -17.18
CA LEU A 54 -21.55 -6.50 -16.74
C LEU A 54 -22.98 -6.03 -16.50
N THR A 55 -23.95 -6.92 -16.73
CA THR A 55 -25.34 -6.69 -16.37
C THR A 55 -25.68 -7.48 -15.11
N ARG A 56 -26.50 -6.88 -14.26
CA ARG A 56 -26.95 -7.54 -13.05
C ARG A 56 -28.02 -8.57 -13.38
N SER A 57 -27.85 -9.79 -12.87
CA SER A 57 -28.85 -10.85 -12.91
C SER A 57 -28.94 -11.47 -11.50
N GLY A 58 -30.03 -11.17 -10.79
CA GLY A 58 -30.20 -11.57 -9.39
C GLY A 58 -29.12 -11.01 -8.47
N GLY A 59 -28.37 -11.91 -7.82
CA GLY A 59 -27.26 -11.58 -6.90
C GLY A 59 -25.90 -11.41 -7.57
N GLU A 60 -25.82 -11.54 -8.90
CA GLU A 60 -24.57 -11.61 -9.65
C GLU A 60 -24.52 -10.58 -10.77
N TRP A 61 -23.31 -10.30 -11.24
CA TRP A 61 -23.03 -9.48 -12.42
C TRP A 61 -22.41 -10.37 -13.49
N ARG A 62 -22.91 -10.30 -14.73
CA ARG A 62 -22.55 -11.24 -15.80
C ARG A 62 -22.31 -10.56 -17.14
N ALA A 63 -21.40 -11.13 -17.93
CA ALA A 63 -21.22 -10.85 -19.35
C ALA A 63 -20.58 -12.07 -20.03
N GLY A 64 -21.36 -12.88 -20.73
CA GLY A 64 -20.89 -14.17 -21.24
C GLY A 64 -20.54 -15.14 -20.11
N ASP A 65 -19.31 -15.64 -20.10
CA ASP A 65 -18.76 -16.51 -19.05
C ASP A 65 -18.13 -15.74 -17.87
N LEU A 66 -18.07 -14.40 -17.95
CA LEU A 66 -17.61 -13.54 -16.85
C LEU A 66 -18.69 -13.46 -15.77
N VAL A 67 -18.29 -13.69 -14.52
CA VAL A 67 -19.17 -13.57 -13.36
C VAL A 67 -18.46 -12.81 -12.23
N VAL A 68 -19.11 -11.80 -11.69
CA VAL A 68 -18.69 -11.11 -10.48
C VAL A 68 -19.79 -11.21 -9.42
N THR A 69 -19.43 -11.70 -8.24
CA THR A 69 -20.38 -11.90 -7.12
C THR A 69 -20.02 -11.04 -5.93
N PHE A 70 -21.04 -10.60 -5.21
CA PHE A 70 -20.94 -9.76 -4.00
C PHE A 70 -21.55 -10.52 -2.83
N ASN A 71 -20.71 -11.17 -2.02
CA ASN A 71 -21.17 -11.96 -0.90
C ASN A 71 -21.02 -11.17 0.40
N LYS A 72 -22.14 -10.91 1.08
CA LYS A 72 -22.11 -10.24 2.39
C LYS A 72 -21.50 -11.18 3.42
N ALA A 73 -20.43 -10.72 4.07
CA ALA A 73 -19.79 -11.38 5.19
C ALA A 73 -19.91 -10.49 6.44
N GLN A 74 -19.59 -11.04 7.61
CA GLN A 74 -19.59 -10.29 8.87
C GLN A 74 -18.67 -9.07 8.79
N ALA A 75 -17.46 -9.25 8.23
CA ALA A 75 -16.43 -8.22 8.15
C ALA A 75 -16.71 -7.16 7.06
N GLY A 76 -17.42 -7.52 5.98
CA GLY A 76 -17.58 -6.65 4.81
C GLY A 76 -18.25 -7.35 3.63
N THR A 77 -17.95 -6.90 2.41
CA THR A 77 -18.47 -7.50 1.17
C THR A 77 -17.34 -8.22 0.45
N VAL A 78 -17.44 -9.54 0.29
CA VAL A 78 -16.47 -10.34 -0.45
C VAL A 78 -16.78 -10.27 -1.94
N ILE A 79 -15.79 -9.83 -2.72
CA ILE A 79 -15.85 -9.77 -4.18
C ILE A 79 -15.18 -11.01 -4.73
N SER A 80 -15.88 -11.73 -5.62
CA SER A 80 -15.29 -12.86 -6.34
C SER A 80 -15.46 -12.69 -7.84
N LEU A 81 -14.46 -13.13 -8.59
CA LEU A 81 -14.36 -13.03 -10.05
C LEU A 81 -14.16 -14.43 -10.65
N ALA A 82 -15.02 -14.81 -11.58
CA ALA A 82 -14.81 -15.94 -12.47
C ALA A 82 -14.62 -15.40 -13.90
N ALA A 83 -13.55 -15.83 -14.57
CA ALA A 83 -13.27 -15.48 -15.95
C ALA A 83 -12.58 -16.65 -16.68
N PRO A 84 -13.35 -17.69 -17.08
CA PRO A 84 -12.79 -18.90 -17.66
C PRO A 84 -12.02 -18.72 -18.95
N SER A 85 -12.53 -17.91 -19.89
CA SER A 85 -11.90 -17.73 -21.20
C SER A 85 -11.18 -16.39 -21.38
N LEU A 86 -11.15 -15.51 -20.38
CA LEU A 86 -10.62 -14.16 -20.52
C LEU A 86 -9.46 -13.90 -19.57
N ALA A 87 -8.33 -13.44 -20.13
CA ALA A 87 -7.22 -12.91 -19.35
C ALA A 87 -7.59 -11.53 -18.79
N VAL A 88 -8.01 -11.47 -17.52
CA VAL A 88 -8.54 -10.23 -16.92
C VAL A 88 -7.41 -9.40 -16.34
N THR A 89 -7.43 -8.09 -16.60
CA THR A 89 -6.49 -7.13 -15.99
C THR A 89 -7.12 -6.38 -14.81
N HIS A 90 -8.35 -5.90 -14.96
CA HIS A 90 -8.98 -5.07 -13.92
C HIS A 90 -10.47 -5.37 -13.74
N LEU A 91 -10.96 -5.11 -12.53
CA LEU A 91 -12.36 -4.99 -12.19
C LEU A 91 -12.63 -3.58 -11.65
N ARG A 92 -13.56 -2.86 -12.26
CA ARG A 92 -14.01 -1.53 -11.82
C ARG A 92 -15.41 -1.60 -11.23
N LEU A 93 -15.56 -1.10 -10.01
CA LEU A 93 -16.82 -1.03 -9.28
C LEU A 93 -17.15 0.44 -8.99
N ARG A 94 -18.39 0.86 -9.26
CA ARG A 94 -18.83 2.26 -9.07
C ARG A 94 -20.06 2.34 -8.17
N TRP A 95 -19.98 3.14 -7.11
CA TRP A 95 -21.13 3.56 -6.30
C TRP A 95 -21.46 5.03 -6.59
N SER A 96 -22.72 5.28 -6.93
CA SER A 96 -23.20 6.64 -7.23
C SER A 96 -23.63 7.33 -5.94
N ILE A 97 -22.85 8.32 -5.50
CA ILE A 97 -23.20 9.20 -4.37
C ILE A 97 -22.79 10.63 -4.71
N ARG A 98 -23.64 11.61 -4.41
CA ARG A 98 -23.33 13.01 -4.75
C ARG A 98 -22.57 13.69 -3.63
N HIS A 99 -21.27 13.84 -3.79
CA HIS A 99 -20.45 14.52 -2.79
C HIS A 99 -20.69 16.04 -2.81
N PRO A 100 -20.76 16.68 -1.63
CA PRO A 100 -20.68 18.13 -1.52
C PRO A 100 -19.37 18.69 -2.12
N GLU A 101 -19.38 19.96 -2.52
CA GLU A 101 -18.22 20.59 -3.17
C GLU A 101 -17.04 20.82 -2.21
N ASP A 102 -17.30 20.93 -0.91
CA ASP A 102 -16.31 21.23 0.14
C ASP A 102 -15.81 19.99 0.89
N VAL A 103 -15.94 18.79 0.30
CA VAL A 103 -15.38 17.58 0.90
C VAL A 103 -13.86 17.55 0.76
N LEU A 104 -13.20 17.08 1.81
CA LEU A 104 -11.78 16.77 1.83
C LEU A 104 -11.58 15.26 1.74
N VAL A 105 -10.61 14.84 0.94
CA VAL A 105 -10.26 13.43 0.73
C VAL A 105 -8.83 13.19 1.18
N LEU A 106 -8.66 12.17 2.02
CA LEU A 106 -7.40 11.56 2.38
C LEU A 106 -7.30 10.20 1.68
N GLY A 107 -6.13 9.85 1.17
CA GLY A 107 -5.81 8.50 0.69
C GLY A 107 -4.42 8.11 1.15
N ASP A 108 -4.02 6.88 0.79
CA ASP A 108 -2.68 6.35 1.09
C ASP A 108 -1.75 6.41 -0.13
N ALA A 109 -0.59 5.77 -0.01
CA ALA A 109 0.36 5.50 -1.09
C ALA A 109 0.53 3.97 -1.29
N TRP A 110 1.09 3.56 -2.43
CA TRP A 110 1.27 2.13 -2.74
C TRP A 110 2.24 1.42 -1.79
N GLU A 111 3.36 2.06 -1.45
CA GLU A 111 4.40 1.46 -0.59
C GLU A 111 4.75 2.35 0.62
N ARG A 112 5.07 3.63 0.39
CA ARG A 112 5.37 4.64 1.41
C ARG A 112 4.94 6.01 0.91
N SER A 113 4.69 6.92 1.84
CA SER A 113 4.09 8.23 1.57
C SER A 113 4.94 9.18 0.74
N TYR A 114 6.27 9.02 0.68
CA TYR A 114 7.14 10.02 0.01
C TYR A 114 6.89 11.49 0.44
N GLY A 115 6.29 11.72 1.61
CA GLY A 115 5.88 13.04 2.10
C GLY A 115 4.62 13.64 1.45
N ASP A 116 3.80 12.87 0.72
CA ASP A 116 2.68 13.38 -0.07
C ASP A 116 1.28 13.17 0.56
N LEU A 117 1.19 12.49 1.70
CA LEU A 117 -0.08 12.25 2.40
C LEU A 117 -0.67 13.55 2.93
N GLY A 118 -1.97 13.73 2.73
CA GLY A 118 -2.69 14.90 3.22
C GLY A 118 -4.13 14.96 2.73
N TRP A 119 -4.94 15.68 3.49
CA TRP A 119 -6.31 16.06 3.12
C TRP A 119 -6.27 17.02 1.94
N ARG A 120 -7.01 16.72 0.87
CA ARG A 120 -7.09 17.56 -0.32
C ARG A 120 -8.55 17.68 -0.77
N ASN A 121 -8.86 18.74 -1.50
CA ASN A 121 -10.12 18.78 -2.26
C ASN A 121 -10.16 17.61 -3.26
N VAL A 122 -11.36 17.33 -3.76
CA VAL A 122 -11.58 16.30 -4.77
C VAL A 122 -10.72 16.55 -6.02
N VAL A 123 -9.94 15.54 -6.40
CA VAL A 123 -9.21 15.46 -7.67
C VAL A 123 -9.56 14.09 -8.25
N ALA A 124 -10.45 14.05 -9.23
CA ALA A 124 -11.10 12.81 -9.68
C ALA A 124 -10.10 11.78 -10.24
N GLU A 125 -9.03 12.26 -10.87
CA GLU A 125 -7.98 11.45 -11.48
C GLU A 125 -6.96 10.92 -10.46
N ARG A 126 -6.99 11.40 -9.22
CA ARG A 126 -6.00 11.02 -8.21
C ARG A 126 -6.16 9.55 -7.81
N PRO A 127 -5.10 8.72 -7.92
CA PRO A 127 -5.12 7.37 -7.37
C PRO A 127 -5.08 7.43 -5.84
N LEU A 128 -5.94 6.66 -5.18
CA LEU A 128 -5.97 6.51 -3.72
C LEU A 128 -5.79 5.01 -3.37
N PRO A 129 -4.55 4.51 -3.31
CA PRO A 129 -4.23 3.14 -2.95
C PRO A 129 -4.85 2.68 -1.63
N TRP A 130 -5.29 1.42 -1.58
CA TRP A 130 -5.78 0.67 -0.42
C TRP A 130 -7.08 1.17 0.21
N TYR A 131 -7.13 2.45 0.55
CA TYR A 131 -8.28 3.09 1.17
C TYR A 131 -8.35 4.59 0.89
N CYS A 132 -9.52 5.16 1.16
CA CYS A 132 -9.70 6.60 1.25
C CYS A 132 -10.62 6.97 2.43
N ALA A 133 -10.47 8.21 2.91
CA ALA A 133 -11.38 8.84 3.85
C ALA A 133 -11.92 10.14 3.25
N VAL A 134 -13.23 10.34 3.36
CA VAL A 134 -13.93 11.54 2.90
C VAL A 134 -14.45 12.28 4.13
N HIS A 135 -14.10 13.55 4.27
CA HIS A 135 -14.41 14.38 5.42
C HIS A 135 -15.17 15.64 5.03
N GLN A 136 -16.18 15.98 5.82
CA GLN A 136 -16.89 17.25 5.70
C GLN A 136 -17.58 17.57 7.03
N ASN A 137 -17.50 18.84 7.48
CA ASN A 137 -18.22 19.39 8.63
C ASN A 137 -18.31 18.42 9.83
N ASP A 138 -17.15 17.94 10.28
CA ASP A 138 -17.02 17.08 11.48
C ASP A 138 -17.49 15.63 11.32
N THR A 139 -17.74 15.18 10.09
CA THR A 139 -18.03 13.79 9.76
C THR A 139 -16.98 13.24 8.82
N THR A 140 -16.47 12.04 9.12
CA THR A 140 -15.50 11.33 8.27
C THR A 140 -16.04 9.96 7.91
N HIS A 141 -16.06 9.62 6.63
CA HIS A 141 -16.42 8.29 6.12
C HIS A 141 -15.19 7.63 5.52
N CYS A 142 -15.04 6.33 5.69
CA CYS A 142 -13.88 5.59 5.16
C CYS A 142 -14.31 4.40 4.32
N TYR A 143 -13.53 4.12 3.28
CA TYR A 143 -13.73 3.05 2.30
C TYR A 143 -12.40 2.39 2.01
N GLY A 144 -12.35 1.06 1.94
CA GLY A 144 -11.08 0.35 1.85
C GLY A 144 -11.25 -1.13 1.55
N VAL A 145 -10.12 -1.80 1.37
CA VAL A 145 -10.04 -3.26 1.23
C VAL A 145 -9.32 -3.86 2.44
N GLU A 146 -9.71 -5.07 2.84
CA GLU A 146 -8.94 -5.80 3.87
C GLU A 146 -7.54 -6.14 3.37
N THR A 147 -6.57 -6.14 4.29
CA THR A 147 -5.23 -6.70 4.04
C THR A 147 -5.34 -8.17 3.65
N GLY A 148 -4.48 -8.63 2.73
CA GLY A 148 -4.55 -10.01 2.23
C GLY A 148 -5.49 -10.20 1.03
N ALA A 149 -5.90 -9.12 0.38
CA ALA A 149 -6.64 -9.19 -0.88
C ALA A 149 -5.80 -9.85 -1.99
N ALA A 150 -6.47 -10.61 -2.86
CA ALA A 150 -5.88 -11.23 -4.05
C ALA A 150 -5.87 -10.27 -5.27
N SER A 151 -5.90 -8.97 -5.01
CA SER A 151 -5.83 -7.90 -6.01
C SER A 151 -5.23 -6.64 -5.38
N LEU A 152 -4.58 -5.80 -6.20
CA LEU A 152 -4.13 -4.48 -5.77
C LEU A 152 -5.30 -3.50 -5.93
N ALA A 153 -5.57 -2.69 -4.92
CA ALA A 153 -6.79 -1.89 -4.85
C ALA A 153 -6.51 -0.40 -4.90
N MET A 154 -7.20 0.31 -5.78
CA MET A 154 -7.11 1.76 -5.92
C MET A 154 -8.51 2.38 -5.93
N TRP A 155 -8.70 3.38 -5.07
CA TRP A 155 -9.93 4.17 -5.02
C TRP A 155 -9.78 5.46 -5.83
N GLN A 156 -10.92 5.96 -6.30
CA GLN A 156 -11.09 7.32 -6.81
C GLN A 156 -12.37 7.90 -6.22
N VAL A 157 -12.33 9.20 -5.92
CA VAL A 157 -13.48 9.95 -5.42
C VAL A 157 -13.69 11.13 -6.36
N ASP A 158 -14.92 11.30 -6.84
CA ASP A 158 -15.33 12.43 -7.67
C ASP A 158 -16.69 12.99 -7.19
N ALA A 159 -17.19 14.06 -7.82
CA ALA A 159 -18.44 14.70 -7.38
C ALA A 159 -19.69 13.79 -7.46
N ALA A 160 -19.65 12.75 -8.28
CA ALA A 160 -20.76 11.85 -8.54
C ALA A 160 -20.59 10.46 -7.89
N GLY A 161 -19.51 10.23 -7.13
CA GLY A 161 -19.38 9.00 -6.35
C GLY A 161 -17.96 8.52 -6.11
N ILE A 162 -17.89 7.22 -5.81
CA ILE A 162 -16.66 6.52 -5.44
C ILE A 162 -16.48 5.32 -6.37
N THR A 163 -15.28 5.21 -6.93
CA THR A 163 -14.87 4.11 -7.81
C THR A 163 -13.77 3.30 -7.14
N LEU A 164 -13.91 1.98 -7.18
CA LEU A 164 -12.84 1.04 -6.83
C LEU A 164 -12.34 0.36 -8.09
N TRP A 165 -11.02 0.34 -8.27
CA TRP A 165 -10.32 -0.49 -9.22
C TRP A 165 -9.60 -1.60 -8.48
N LEU A 166 -9.91 -2.85 -8.81
CA LEU A 166 -9.17 -4.02 -8.40
C LEU A 166 -8.31 -4.46 -9.58
N ASP A 167 -7.00 -4.29 -9.44
CA ASP A 167 -5.99 -4.78 -10.37
C ASP A 167 -5.69 -6.25 -10.06
N VAL A 168 -6.08 -7.10 -11.00
CA VAL A 168 -5.91 -8.56 -10.92
C VAL A 168 -4.88 -9.06 -11.93
N ARG A 169 -4.06 -8.17 -12.50
CA ARG A 169 -3.03 -8.53 -13.48
C ARG A 169 -2.04 -9.57 -12.96
N ASN A 170 -1.39 -10.24 -13.90
CA ASN A 170 -0.17 -11.02 -13.71
C ASN A 170 0.97 -10.36 -14.51
N GLY A 171 1.96 -9.84 -13.80
CA GLY A 171 2.89 -8.85 -14.36
C GLY A 171 2.12 -7.64 -14.90
N GLY A 172 2.39 -7.30 -16.14
CA GLY A 172 1.67 -6.28 -16.92
C GLY A 172 0.42 -6.80 -17.64
N ASP A 173 0.25 -8.11 -17.73
CA ASP A 173 -0.79 -8.77 -18.53
C ASP A 173 -1.99 -9.24 -17.69
N GLY A 174 -3.04 -9.74 -18.35
CA GLY A 174 -4.20 -10.29 -17.66
C GLY A 174 -3.90 -11.64 -16.98
N VAL A 175 -4.49 -11.88 -15.81
CA VAL A 175 -4.43 -13.18 -15.12
C VAL A 175 -5.30 -14.21 -15.85
N ASN A 176 -4.79 -15.44 -15.96
CA ASN A 176 -5.50 -16.56 -16.55
C ASN A 176 -6.14 -17.44 -15.47
N LEU A 177 -7.40 -17.16 -15.11
CA LEU A 177 -8.08 -17.90 -14.04
C LEU A 177 -8.50 -19.32 -14.44
N GLY A 178 -8.83 -19.55 -15.71
CA GLY A 178 -9.47 -20.80 -16.13
C GLY A 178 -10.71 -21.08 -15.28
N SER A 179 -10.90 -22.32 -14.81
CA SER A 179 -12.05 -22.66 -13.97
C SER A 179 -11.99 -22.10 -12.54
N ARG A 180 -10.90 -21.43 -12.14
CA ARG A 180 -10.73 -20.89 -10.79
C ARG A 180 -11.60 -19.66 -10.59
N VAL A 181 -12.24 -19.57 -9.41
CA VAL A 181 -12.89 -18.34 -8.94
C VAL A 181 -11.91 -17.61 -8.02
N LEU A 182 -11.56 -16.38 -8.37
CA LEU A 182 -10.68 -15.52 -7.59
C LEU A 182 -11.49 -14.78 -6.51
N LYS A 183 -11.16 -14.97 -5.23
CA LYS A 183 -11.63 -14.08 -4.16
C LYS A 183 -10.79 -12.80 -4.17
N ALA A 184 -11.16 -11.85 -5.03
CA ALA A 184 -10.33 -10.67 -5.34
C ALA A 184 -10.06 -9.78 -4.13
N ALA A 185 -11.09 -9.45 -3.34
CA ALA A 185 -10.95 -8.62 -2.14
C ALA A 185 -12.14 -8.79 -1.19
N THR A 186 -11.95 -8.42 0.08
CA THR A 186 -13.04 -8.06 0.99
C THR A 186 -13.10 -6.53 1.09
N LEU A 187 -14.25 -5.93 0.77
CA LEU A 187 -14.47 -4.50 0.89
C LEU A 187 -15.00 -4.17 2.29
N VAL A 188 -14.47 -3.11 2.88
CA VAL A 188 -14.94 -2.59 4.17
C VAL A 188 -15.21 -1.09 4.05
N ALA A 189 -16.25 -0.64 4.75
CA ALA A 189 -16.57 0.76 4.87
C ALA A 189 -17.00 1.09 6.29
N ARG A 190 -16.67 2.32 6.71
CA ARG A 190 -17.02 2.83 8.03
C ARG A 190 -17.69 4.18 7.89
N ARG A 191 -18.97 4.23 8.27
CA ARG A 191 -19.68 5.48 8.49
C ARG A 191 -19.21 6.07 9.81
N GLY A 192 -18.54 7.23 9.76
CA GLY A 192 -18.26 8.00 10.97
C GLY A 192 -19.48 8.77 11.46
N ASN A 193 -19.45 9.09 12.74
CA ASN A 193 -20.45 9.92 13.41
C ASN A 193 -19.95 11.36 13.50
N GLY A 194 -20.88 12.33 13.56
CA GLY A 194 -20.51 13.73 13.80
C GLY A 194 -19.80 13.91 15.14
N GLY A 195 -18.75 14.72 15.18
CA GLY A 195 -17.97 14.97 16.40
C GLY A 195 -16.88 13.94 16.68
N GLU A 196 -16.74 12.90 15.85
CA GLU A 196 -15.68 11.92 16.04
C GLU A 196 -14.35 12.47 15.52
N SER A 197 -13.30 12.44 16.37
CA SER A 197 -11.99 12.93 15.96
C SER A 197 -11.42 12.11 14.79
N ILE A 198 -10.82 12.82 13.83
CA ILE A 198 -10.21 12.20 12.64
C ILE A 198 -9.23 11.06 12.98
N PRO A 199 -8.30 11.21 13.95
CA PRO A 199 -7.39 10.12 14.31
C PRO A 199 -8.11 8.86 14.82
N ASN A 200 -9.21 9.03 15.57
CA ASN A 200 -9.98 7.89 16.09
C ASN A 200 -10.72 7.17 14.96
N VAL A 201 -11.33 7.93 14.03
CA VAL A 201 -11.98 7.37 12.84
C VAL A 201 -10.99 6.54 12.03
N LEU A 202 -9.84 7.12 11.69
CA LEU A 202 -8.82 6.45 10.87
C LEU A 202 -8.20 5.25 11.59
N SER A 203 -7.89 5.36 12.88
CA SER A 203 -7.35 4.24 13.67
C SER A 203 -8.34 3.07 13.74
N ALA A 204 -9.62 3.35 14.02
CA ALA A 204 -10.66 2.33 14.03
C ALA A 204 -10.84 1.68 12.65
N PHE A 205 -10.73 2.47 11.59
CA PHE A 205 -10.84 1.95 10.23
C PHE A 205 -9.66 1.06 9.84
N CYS A 206 -8.41 1.46 10.14
CA CYS A 206 -7.24 0.62 9.89
C CYS A 206 -7.30 -0.71 10.65
N ARG A 207 -7.85 -0.73 11.88
CA ARG A 207 -8.12 -1.97 12.62
C ARG A 207 -9.14 -2.86 11.92
N THR A 208 -10.16 -2.26 11.31
CA THR A 208 -11.16 -2.99 10.52
C THR A 208 -10.54 -3.60 9.26
N MET A 209 -9.68 -2.84 8.56
CA MET A 209 -8.99 -3.33 7.35
C MET A 209 -7.95 -4.43 7.64
N CYS A 210 -7.37 -4.49 8.84
CA CYS A 210 -6.35 -5.48 9.18
C CYS A 210 -6.84 -6.40 10.31
N PRO A 211 -7.63 -7.45 10.00
CA PRO A 211 -8.18 -8.34 11.02
C PRO A 211 -7.14 -9.21 11.74
N SER A 212 -5.93 -9.35 11.17
CA SER A 212 -4.85 -10.17 11.74
C SER A 212 -3.51 -9.43 11.69
N PRO A 213 -3.36 -8.32 12.45
CA PRO A 213 -2.16 -7.51 12.39
C PRO A 213 -0.97 -8.25 13.03
N ARG A 214 0.18 -8.22 12.34
CA ARG A 214 1.45 -8.75 12.85
C ARG A 214 2.18 -7.68 13.65
N LEU A 215 1.74 -7.44 14.88
CA LEU A 215 2.33 -6.43 15.76
C LEU A 215 3.55 -7.00 16.52
N PRO A 216 4.60 -6.19 16.73
CA PRO A 216 5.72 -6.62 17.56
C PRO A 216 5.26 -6.80 19.01
N LYS A 217 5.81 -7.81 19.70
CA LYS A 217 5.50 -8.10 21.11
C LYS A 217 6.04 -7.05 22.08
N THR A 218 7.06 -6.31 21.67
CA THR A 218 7.74 -5.28 22.46
C THR A 218 8.08 -4.10 21.56
N THR A 219 8.37 -2.94 22.15
CA THR A 219 8.89 -1.78 21.40
C THR A 219 10.12 -2.17 20.58
N VAL A 220 10.17 -1.72 19.33
CA VAL A 220 11.30 -1.89 18.41
C VAL A 220 12.00 -0.54 18.28
N TYR A 221 13.27 -0.49 18.66
CA TYR A 221 14.12 0.69 18.55
C TYR A 221 15.58 0.25 18.45
N GLY A 222 16.47 1.13 17.96
CA GLY A 222 17.88 0.77 17.76
C GLY A 222 18.60 1.67 16.76
N SER A 223 19.75 1.21 16.29
CA SER A 223 20.49 1.82 15.17
C SER A 223 20.24 1.09 13.85
N ASN A 224 20.35 1.85 12.77
CA ASN A 224 20.45 1.35 11.41
C ASN A 224 21.45 2.28 10.69
N ASP A 225 22.50 1.69 10.15
CA ASP A 225 23.63 2.43 9.59
C ASP A 225 23.37 3.01 8.18
N TRP A 226 22.29 2.59 7.50
CA TRP A 226 21.88 3.19 6.23
C TRP A 226 21.69 4.71 6.34
N TYR A 227 21.21 5.19 7.50
CA TYR A 227 20.93 6.60 7.72
C TYR A 227 22.16 7.50 7.73
N TYR A 228 23.38 6.94 7.72
CA TYR A 228 24.61 7.73 7.68
C TYR A 228 25.74 7.14 6.82
N ALA A 229 25.81 5.82 6.66
CA ALA A 229 26.93 5.13 5.98
C ALA A 229 26.66 4.78 4.50
N TYR A 230 25.40 4.55 4.11
CA TYR A 230 24.99 4.26 2.73
C TYR A 230 25.89 3.22 2.01
N GLY A 231 26.03 2.01 2.58
CA GLY A 231 26.84 0.94 1.98
C GLY A 231 28.35 1.04 2.18
N LYS A 232 28.83 2.11 2.83
CA LYS A 232 30.26 2.29 3.21
C LYS A 232 30.48 1.92 4.68
N ASN A 233 29.86 0.84 5.11
CA ASN A 233 29.85 0.34 6.47
C ASN A 233 30.94 -0.73 6.70
N THR A 234 31.28 -0.95 7.98
CA THR A 234 32.21 -2.00 8.41
C THR A 234 31.71 -2.66 9.70
N ALA A 235 32.17 -3.89 9.97
CA ALA A 235 31.88 -4.60 11.21
C ALA A 235 32.22 -3.78 12.46
N GLU A 236 33.37 -3.07 12.46
CA GLU A 236 33.79 -2.22 13.57
C GLU A 236 32.86 -1.02 13.76
N GLY A 237 32.35 -0.45 12.65
CA GLY A 237 31.35 0.60 12.69
C GLY A 237 30.06 0.15 13.36
N ILE A 238 29.56 -1.03 12.99
CA ILE A 238 28.37 -1.63 13.60
C ILE A 238 28.57 -1.89 15.10
N LEU A 239 29.74 -2.39 15.51
CA LEU A 239 30.03 -2.65 16.91
C LEU A 239 30.09 -1.37 17.75
N ARG A 240 30.62 -0.28 17.17
CA ARG A 240 30.60 1.05 17.79
C ARG A 240 29.17 1.58 17.94
N ASP A 241 28.32 1.38 16.93
CA ASP A 241 26.90 1.75 17.04
C ASP A 241 26.18 0.93 18.10
N ALA A 242 26.48 -0.36 18.20
CA ALA A 242 25.96 -1.22 19.26
C ALA A 242 26.37 -0.71 20.65
N ASP A 243 27.62 -0.28 20.85
CA ASP A 243 28.07 0.33 22.11
C ASP A 243 27.32 1.63 22.42
N LEU A 244 27.16 2.52 21.42
CA LEU A 244 26.43 3.77 21.58
C LEU A 244 24.98 3.51 21.99
N VAL A 245 24.29 2.63 21.28
CA VAL A 245 22.90 2.30 21.55
C VAL A 245 22.76 1.58 22.89
N ALA A 246 23.71 0.73 23.27
CA ALA A 246 23.75 0.10 24.60
C ALA A 246 23.83 1.15 25.71
N ALA A 247 24.69 2.16 25.56
CA ALA A 247 24.88 3.22 26.55
C ALA A 247 23.64 4.11 26.73
N LEU A 248 22.80 4.23 25.68
CA LEU A 248 21.56 5.00 25.71
C LEU A 248 20.33 4.17 26.11
N ALA A 249 20.44 2.84 26.12
CA ALA A 249 19.33 1.96 26.40
C ALA A 249 18.93 2.00 27.89
N LEU A 250 17.62 1.91 28.14
CA LEU A 250 17.08 1.79 29.49
C LEU A 250 17.44 0.41 30.07
N SER A 251 17.99 0.38 31.28
CA SER A 251 18.44 -0.85 31.95
C SER A 251 17.32 -1.88 32.16
N ASN A 252 16.08 -1.42 32.31
CA ASN A 252 14.88 -2.24 32.51
C ASN A 252 13.92 -2.24 31.30
N GLY A 253 14.41 -1.88 30.11
CA GLY A 253 13.60 -1.79 28.88
C GLY A 253 13.78 -2.98 27.92
N PRO A 254 13.02 -3.02 26.81
CA PRO A 254 13.30 -3.92 25.70
C PRO A 254 14.74 -3.72 25.20
N LYS A 255 15.42 -4.79 24.81
CA LYS A 255 16.76 -4.66 24.22
C LYS A 255 16.69 -4.00 22.84
N PRO A 256 17.53 -2.99 22.55
CA PRO A 256 17.54 -2.34 21.25
C PRO A 256 18.16 -3.24 20.19
N PHE A 257 17.99 -2.84 18.93
CA PHE A 257 18.62 -3.47 17.78
C PHE A 257 19.85 -2.69 17.29
N ALA A 258 20.81 -3.40 16.69
CA ALA A 258 21.80 -2.83 15.80
C ALA A 258 21.66 -3.53 14.45
N ILE A 259 21.18 -2.79 13.45
CA ILE A 259 20.90 -3.31 12.11
C ILE A 259 22.11 -3.05 11.23
N VAL A 260 22.66 -4.10 10.64
CA VAL A 260 23.59 -4.01 9.51
C VAL A 260 22.77 -3.85 8.23
N ASP A 261 22.81 -2.68 7.63
CA ASP A 261 22.12 -2.42 6.36
C ASP A 261 22.95 -2.85 5.15
N ASP A 262 22.55 -2.45 3.94
CA ASP A 262 23.26 -2.81 2.70
C ASP A 262 24.77 -2.51 2.78
N GLY A 263 25.59 -3.32 2.10
CA GLY A 263 27.05 -3.30 2.14
C GLY A 263 27.69 -4.49 2.84
N TRP A 264 26.93 -5.25 3.64
CA TRP A 264 27.39 -6.44 4.38
C TRP A 264 27.94 -7.57 3.48
N GLN A 265 27.59 -7.56 2.20
CA GLN A 265 28.02 -8.55 1.21
C GLN A 265 29.53 -8.45 0.93
N ASN A 266 30.18 -7.32 1.26
CA ASN A 266 31.61 -7.14 1.10
C ASN A 266 32.40 -7.92 2.17
N LYS A 267 33.04 -9.02 1.77
CA LYS A 267 33.84 -9.88 2.67
C LYS A 267 35.08 -9.23 3.28
N GLN A 268 35.56 -8.10 2.74
CA GLN A 268 36.69 -7.38 3.34
C GLN A 268 36.27 -6.60 4.59
N THR A 269 35.09 -6.00 4.57
CA THR A 269 34.55 -5.20 5.68
C THR A 269 33.63 -6.02 6.60
N PHE A 270 33.12 -7.16 6.12
CA PHE A 270 32.29 -8.12 6.86
C PHE A 270 32.75 -9.56 6.60
N PRO A 271 33.90 -9.97 7.15
CA PRO A 271 34.47 -11.29 6.90
C PRO A 271 33.63 -12.44 7.49
N ASP A 272 32.98 -12.22 8.64
CA ASP A 272 32.15 -13.22 9.32
C ASP A 272 30.93 -12.58 9.99
N MET A 273 29.76 -12.77 9.38
CA MET A 273 28.50 -12.24 9.88
C MET A 273 28.01 -12.93 11.16
N ALA A 274 28.25 -14.22 11.33
CA ALA A 274 27.84 -14.95 12.53
C ALA A 274 28.70 -14.55 13.74
N ALA A 275 29.99 -14.31 13.54
CA ALA A 275 30.85 -13.75 14.57
C ALA A 275 30.43 -12.31 14.94
N LEU A 276 30.04 -11.49 13.95
CA LEU A 276 29.58 -10.13 14.20
C LEU A 276 28.28 -10.10 15.03
N THR A 277 27.28 -10.91 14.67
CA THR A 277 26.03 -10.97 15.45
C THR A 277 26.26 -11.44 16.89
N ALA A 278 27.18 -12.40 17.11
CA ALA A 278 27.57 -12.85 18.44
C ALA A 278 28.21 -11.71 19.26
N GLN A 279 29.07 -10.90 18.64
CA GLN A 279 29.69 -9.74 19.29
C GLN A 279 28.67 -8.63 19.62
N ILE A 280 27.71 -8.35 18.72
CA ILE A 280 26.60 -7.43 19.00
C ILE A 280 25.80 -7.93 20.22
N ARG A 281 25.52 -9.24 20.26
CA ARG A 281 24.78 -9.86 21.36
C ARG A 281 25.52 -9.79 22.69
N ALA A 282 26.84 -9.95 22.69
CA ALA A 282 27.69 -9.83 23.87
C ALA A 282 27.64 -8.42 24.48
N LYS A 283 27.35 -7.38 23.69
CA LYS A 283 27.12 -6.01 24.14
C LYS A 283 25.71 -5.78 24.71
N GLY A 284 24.88 -6.82 24.79
CA GLY A 284 23.49 -6.72 25.27
C GLY A 284 22.49 -6.22 24.23
N ILE A 285 22.90 -6.15 22.95
CA ILE A 285 22.10 -5.62 21.83
C ILE A 285 21.59 -6.75 20.94
N ARG A 286 20.46 -6.52 20.27
CA ARG A 286 19.86 -7.50 19.35
C ARG A 286 20.39 -7.26 17.93
N PRO A 287 21.03 -8.25 17.29
CA PRO A 287 21.49 -8.09 15.91
C PRO A 287 20.31 -8.07 14.94
N GLY A 288 20.39 -7.22 13.91
CA GLY A 288 19.50 -7.26 12.76
C GLY A 288 20.25 -7.12 11.44
N LEU A 289 19.64 -7.59 10.36
CA LEU A 289 20.26 -7.57 9.02
C LEU A 289 19.25 -7.13 7.96
N TRP A 290 19.69 -6.26 7.05
CA TRP A 290 18.95 -5.94 5.84
C TRP A 290 19.22 -6.95 4.73
N ILE A 291 18.17 -7.33 3.99
CA ILE A 291 18.29 -8.22 2.84
C ILE A 291 17.33 -7.81 1.71
N ARG A 292 17.67 -8.24 0.50
CA ARG A 292 16.82 -8.24 -0.70
C ARG A 292 16.56 -9.69 -1.12
N PRO A 293 15.48 -10.33 -0.64
CA PRO A 293 15.28 -11.76 -0.87
C PRO A 293 15.16 -12.14 -2.34
N LEU A 294 14.55 -11.29 -3.18
CA LEU A 294 14.36 -11.61 -4.59
C LEU A 294 15.57 -11.25 -5.46
N GLN A 295 16.55 -10.51 -4.93
CA GLN A 295 17.74 -10.16 -5.69
C GLN A 295 18.47 -11.43 -6.15
N ALA A 296 18.67 -11.55 -7.45
CA ALA A 296 19.43 -12.64 -8.04
C ALA A 296 20.88 -12.24 -8.27
N HIS A 297 21.79 -13.21 -8.16
CA HIS A 297 23.21 -13.01 -8.47
C HIS A 297 23.42 -12.99 -10.00
N THR A 298 24.50 -12.35 -10.45
CA THR A 298 24.81 -12.14 -11.89
C THR A 298 24.93 -13.43 -12.71
N GLY A 299 25.29 -14.55 -12.08
CA GLY A 299 25.38 -15.87 -12.71
C GLY A 299 24.12 -16.74 -12.63
N ALA A 300 23.01 -16.20 -12.11
CA ALA A 300 21.78 -16.97 -11.95
C ALA A 300 21.23 -17.45 -13.31
N ASP A 301 20.69 -18.67 -13.35
CA ASP A 301 20.06 -19.22 -14.55
C ASP A 301 18.91 -18.31 -14.99
N ARG A 302 18.99 -17.80 -16.22
CA ARG A 302 18.01 -16.84 -16.78
C ARG A 302 16.58 -17.37 -16.76
N LYS A 303 16.37 -18.69 -16.78
CA LYS A 303 15.02 -19.28 -16.71
C LYS A 303 14.33 -19.06 -15.36
N LEU A 304 15.09 -18.72 -14.31
CA LEU A 304 14.61 -18.48 -12.95
C LEU A 304 14.30 -17.00 -12.69
N LEU A 305 14.53 -16.12 -13.67
CA LEU A 305 14.53 -14.67 -13.48
C LEU A 305 13.29 -14.01 -14.07
N LEU A 306 12.88 -12.92 -13.43
CA LEU A 306 11.89 -12.00 -13.98
C LEU A 306 12.44 -11.30 -15.24
N PRO A 307 11.57 -11.03 -16.24
CA PRO A 307 12.00 -10.40 -17.47
C PRO A 307 12.36 -8.92 -17.22
N ASP A 308 13.38 -8.42 -17.93
CA ASP A 308 13.88 -7.04 -17.83
C ASP A 308 12.87 -5.99 -18.35
N VAL A 309 11.99 -6.39 -19.29
CA VAL A 309 10.94 -5.52 -19.83
C VAL A 309 10.03 -4.92 -18.74
N ARG A 310 9.97 -5.50 -17.53
CA ARG A 310 9.26 -4.93 -16.38
C ARG A 310 9.72 -3.51 -16.01
N PHE A 311 10.99 -3.19 -16.25
CA PHE A 311 11.55 -1.85 -16.04
C PHE A 311 11.11 -0.82 -17.11
N GLY A 312 10.48 -1.27 -18.20
CA GLY A 312 9.95 -0.43 -19.26
C GLY A 312 11.00 0.50 -19.88
N ARG A 313 10.85 1.81 -19.63
CA ARG A 313 11.76 2.84 -20.18
C ARG A 313 13.10 2.93 -19.45
N HIS A 314 13.22 2.35 -18.25
CA HIS A 314 14.40 2.43 -17.40
C HIS A 314 15.45 1.36 -17.75
N ARG A 315 16.04 1.48 -18.95
CA ARG A 315 16.99 0.49 -19.47
C ARG A 315 18.27 0.36 -18.64
N GLU A 316 18.63 1.40 -17.90
CA GLU A 316 19.75 1.39 -16.95
C GLU A 316 19.58 0.34 -15.84
N ARG A 317 18.34 -0.08 -15.55
CA ARG A 317 17.99 -1.06 -14.51
C ARG A 317 18.00 -2.51 -15.01
N PHE A 318 18.23 -2.77 -16.30
CA PHE A 318 18.09 -4.12 -16.86
C PHE A 318 19.08 -5.14 -16.29
N ASN A 319 20.15 -4.68 -15.64
CA ASN A 319 21.10 -5.52 -14.93
C ASN A 319 20.67 -5.87 -13.50
N ASP A 320 19.57 -5.30 -12.99
CA ASP A 320 19.00 -5.63 -11.69
C ASP A 320 18.17 -6.93 -11.83
N LEU A 321 18.88 -8.04 -11.65
CA LEU A 321 18.30 -9.37 -11.74
C LEU A 321 17.46 -9.67 -10.50
N ALA A 322 16.27 -10.24 -10.71
CA ALA A 322 15.40 -10.70 -9.65
C ALA A 322 14.83 -12.08 -9.99
N TYR A 323 14.74 -12.94 -8.97
CA TYR A 323 14.11 -14.25 -9.08
C TYR A 323 12.60 -14.12 -9.31
N ASP A 324 12.06 -14.96 -10.19
CA ASP A 324 10.61 -15.11 -10.34
C ASP A 324 10.08 -16.05 -9.23
N PRO A 325 9.40 -15.53 -8.20
CA PRO A 325 8.97 -16.33 -7.06
C PRO A 325 7.85 -17.33 -7.39
N THR A 326 7.30 -17.30 -8.61
CA THR A 326 6.34 -18.30 -9.08
C THR A 326 7.02 -19.60 -9.53
N ILE A 327 8.34 -19.59 -9.70
CA ILE A 327 9.15 -20.77 -9.99
C ILE A 327 9.65 -21.35 -8.65
N PRO A 328 9.36 -22.63 -8.31
CA PRO A 328 9.72 -23.20 -7.01
C PRO A 328 11.21 -23.07 -6.65
N GLU A 329 12.10 -23.30 -7.61
CA GLU A 329 13.56 -23.21 -7.41
C GLU A 329 14.02 -21.77 -7.15
N ALA A 330 13.43 -20.80 -7.85
CA ALA A 330 13.72 -19.38 -7.68
C ALA A 330 13.18 -18.86 -6.34
N ARG A 331 11.99 -19.31 -5.94
CA ARG A 331 11.41 -19.03 -4.62
C ARG A 331 12.27 -19.60 -3.50
N GLU A 332 12.77 -20.82 -3.66
CA GLU A 332 13.66 -21.44 -2.69
C GLU A 332 14.99 -20.69 -2.56
N ALA A 333 15.54 -20.16 -3.66
CA ALA A 333 16.69 -19.26 -3.61
C ALA A 333 16.39 -17.99 -2.78
N ALA A 334 15.23 -17.37 -2.99
CA ALA A 334 14.82 -16.19 -2.22
C ALA A 334 14.62 -16.49 -0.71
N LEU A 335 14.01 -17.63 -0.39
CA LEU A 335 13.85 -18.08 1.00
C LEU A 335 15.20 -18.37 1.67
N ASN A 336 16.19 -18.85 0.91
CA ASN A 336 17.51 -19.13 1.45
C ASN A 336 18.24 -17.87 1.92
N THR A 337 18.03 -16.71 1.29
CA THR A 337 18.54 -15.41 1.77
C THR A 337 18.01 -15.09 3.17
N MET A 338 16.71 -15.30 3.40
CA MET A 338 16.10 -15.12 4.73
C MET A 338 16.64 -16.15 5.75
N ARG A 339 16.74 -17.42 5.35
CA ARG A 339 17.24 -18.48 6.24
C ARG A 339 18.71 -18.25 6.60
N GLU A 340 19.52 -17.73 5.69
CA GLU A 340 20.92 -17.37 5.96
C GLU A 340 21.02 -16.26 7.01
N ALA A 341 20.24 -15.19 6.85
CA ALA A 341 20.17 -14.11 7.84
C ALA A 341 19.82 -14.66 9.25
N VAL A 342 18.86 -15.59 9.33
CA VAL A 342 18.48 -16.26 10.59
C VAL A 342 19.59 -17.19 11.10
N ARG A 343 20.25 -17.97 10.23
CA ARG A 343 21.36 -18.87 10.60
C ARG A 343 22.54 -18.11 11.20
N TRP A 344 22.81 -16.89 10.72
CA TRP A 344 23.80 -16.00 11.33
C TRP A 344 23.35 -15.43 12.68
N GLY A 345 22.16 -15.73 13.17
CA GLY A 345 21.72 -15.36 14.51
C GLY A 345 21.11 -13.96 14.62
N ASN A 346 20.58 -13.42 13.52
CA ASN A 346 19.84 -12.16 13.53
C ASN A 346 18.46 -12.32 14.17
N ASP A 347 18.09 -11.36 15.01
CA ASP A 347 16.82 -11.31 15.72
C ASP A 347 15.75 -10.52 14.94
N LEU A 348 16.17 -9.71 13.97
CA LEU A 348 15.33 -8.89 13.10
C LEU A 348 15.91 -8.89 11.69
N VAL A 349 15.03 -8.98 10.69
CA VAL A 349 15.40 -8.87 9.29
C VAL A 349 14.66 -7.69 8.67
N LYS A 350 15.41 -6.75 8.07
CA LYS A 350 14.85 -5.65 7.27
C LYS A 350 14.75 -6.15 5.81
N HIS A 351 13.55 -6.59 5.42
CA HIS A 351 13.24 -7.00 4.05
C HIS A 351 12.89 -5.76 3.22
N ASP A 352 13.59 -5.56 2.11
CA ASP A 352 13.44 -4.39 1.26
C ASP A 352 13.32 -4.76 -0.23
N PHE A 353 13.04 -3.77 -1.07
CA PHE A 353 13.02 -3.82 -2.55
C PHE A 353 11.97 -4.73 -3.22
N SER A 354 11.13 -5.45 -2.49
CA SER A 354 10.22 -6.44 -3.10
C SER A 354 9.32 -5.84 -4.21
N THR A 355 8.75 -4.65 -3.99
CA THR A 355 7.93 -3.96 -5.01
C THR A 355 8.74 -3.60 -6.24
N TYR A 356 9.94 -3.03 -6.06
CA TYR A 356 10.86 -2.68 -7.14
C TYR A 356 11.31 -3.91 -7.93
N GLU A 357 11.71 -4.98 -7.24
CA GLU A 357 12.22 -6.21 -7.86
C GLU A 357 11.14 -6.93 -8.67
N LEU A 358 9.92 -7.02 -8.11
CA LEU A 358 8.77 -7.64 -8.77
C LEU A 358 8.26 -6.80 -9.94
N PHE A 359 8.14 -5.48 -9.77
CA PHE A 359 7.34 -4.65 -10.67
C PHE A 359 8.13 -3.63 -11.49
N GLY A 360 9.43 -3.46 -11.22
CA GLY A 360 10.37 -2.65 -12.00
C GLY A 360 10.33 -1.14 -11.70
N GLY A 361 9.53 -0.69 -10.72
CA GLY A 361 9.37 0.71 -10.40
C GLY A 361 9.30 0.97 -8.90
N TRP A 362 9.62 2.20 -8.51
CA TRP A 362 9.38 2.70 -7.15
C TRP A 362 7.94 3.16 -7.00
N GLY A 363 7.38 3.14 -5.79
CA GLY A 363 6.02 3.59 -5.52
C GLY A 363 5.74 5.03 -5.98
N SER A 364 6.75 5.91 -5.93
CA SER A 364 6.66 7.28 -6.46
C SER A 364 6.53 7.35 -7.99
N GLU A 365 6.86 6.27 -8.70
CA GLU A 365 6.81 6.15 -10.17
C GLU A 365 5.52 5.47 -10.66
N MET A 366 4.78 4.79 -9.77
CA MET A 366 3.67 3.90 -10.16
C MET A 366 2.39 4.64 -10.56
N GLY A 367 2.07 5.80 -9.96
CA GLY A 367 0.80 6.48 -10.22
C GLY A 367 -0.41 5.53 -10.07
N PRO A 368 -1.30 5.39 -11.07
CA PRO A 368 -2.42 4.44 -11.03
C PRO A 368 -2.06 3.00 -11.41
N SER A 369 -0.81 2.70 -11.82
CA SER A 369 -0.41 1.37 -12.30
C SER A 369 0.91 0.91 -11.67
N MET A 370 0.85 -0.18 -10.91
CA MET A 370 2.00 -0.74 -10.19
C MET A 370 3.16 -1.21 -11.08
N THR A 371 2.88 -1.59 -12.33
CA THR A 371 3.89 -2.05 -13.27
C THR A 371 3.56 -1.66 -14.72
N THR A 372 4.54 -1.84 -15.60
CA THR A 372 4.43 -1.66 -17.05
C THR A 372 3.67 -2.82 -17.70
N GLY A 373 3.11 -2.61 -18.89
CA GLY A 373 2.38 -3.67 -19.62
C GLY A 373 3.30 -4.63 -20.40
N SER A 374 2.69 -5.66 -21.00
CA SER A 374 3.35 -6.57 -21.96
C SER A 374 4.42 -7.48 -21.36
N TRP A 375 4.20 -7.97 -20.14
CA TRP A 375 5.04 -8.97 -19.49
C TRP A 375 4.23 -9.74 -18.43
N HIS A 376 4.68 -10.91 -18.05
CA HIS A 376 4.01 -11.75 -17.05
C HIS A 376 5.03 -12.57 -16.24
N PHE A 377 4.59 -13.08 -15.09
CA PHE A 377 5.33 -14.11 -14.32
C PHE A 377 5.22 -15.47 -15.02
N ASN A 378 6.06 -16.43 -14.62
CA ASN A 378 6.01 -17.78 -15.15
C ASN A 378 4.65 -18.46 -14.87
N ASP A 379 4.17 -18.41 -13.62
CA ASP A 379 2.79 -18.82 -13.31
C ASP A 379 1.81 -17.68 -13.60
N ARG A 380 1.10 -17.80 -14.73
CA ARG A 380 0.10 -16.83 -15.18
C ARG A 380 -1.27 -17.00 -14.54
N SER A 381 -1.44 -18.00 -13.68
CA SER A 381 -2.71 -18.29 -13.02
C SER A 381 -2.96 -17.44 -11.77
N LEU A 382 -1.92 -16.81 -11.23
CA LEU A 382 -1.96 -15.99 -10.02
C LEU A 382 -2.00 -14.50 -10.36
N THR A 383 -2.64 -13.68 -9.53
CA THR A 383 -2.50 -12.22 -9.62
C THR A 383 -1.19 -11.75 -9.00
N ASN A 384 -0.76 -10.53 -9.33
CA ASN A 384 0.37 -9.84 -8.69
C ASN A 384 0.25 -9.83 -7.16
N ALA A 385 -0.96 -9.61 -6.64
CA ALA A 385 -1.21 -9.61 -5.20
C ALA A 385 -1.10 -11.01 -4.59
N GLU A 386 -1.59 -12.06 -5.26
CA GLU A 386 -1.40 -13.45 -4.79
C GLU A 386 0.08 -13.82 -4.74
N ILE A 387 0.86 -13.38 -5.73
CA ILE A 387 2.31 -13.61 -5.77
C ILE A 387 3.00 -12.92 -4.60
N VAL A 388 2.68 -11.64 -4.33
CA VAL A 388 3.22 -10.91 -3.18
C VAL A 388 2.86 -11.57 -1.85
N LEU A 389 1.63 -12.07 -1.69
CA LEU A 389 1.20 -12.76 -0.47
C LEU A 389 1.91 -14.10 -0.25
N ASN A 390 2.37 -14.73 -1.32
CA ASN A 390 3.06 -16.01 -1.29
C ASN A 390 4.59 -15.87 -1.11
N LEU A 391 5.13 -14.66 -1.03
CA LEU A 391 6.53 -14.41 -0.67
C LEU A 391 6.78 -14.63 0.82
#